data_AF-A3JHZ1-F1
#
_entry.id   AF-A3JHZ1-F1
#
_cell.length_a   1.000
_cell.length_b   1.000
_cell.length_c   1.000
_cell.angle_alpha   90.00
_cell.angle_beta   90.00
_cell.angle_gamma   90.00
#
_symmetry.space_group_name_H-M   'P 1'
#
loop_
_entity.id
_entity.type
_entity.pdbx_description
1 polymer ?
#
loop_
_entity_poly.entity_id
_entity_poly.type
_entity_poly.pdbx_seq_one_letter_code
_entity_poly.pdbx_strand_id
1 'polypeptide(L)'
;MASPTSKLYPEGSEALWERARKYLRTPVRQVRRVRLAEINASNLPLAGESALSRRTLLTAPQEPVFAASRREWKQISRTADVIPVQDDGTCRVQIWRYEPRLFVSDGTVDPFSLYQSLKDERDERIEMSLDELME
;
A
#
# COMPACT_ATOMS: atom_id res chain seq x y z
N MET A 1 6.10 -25.80 -28.54
CA MET A 1 5.84 -24.46 -29.11
C MET A 1 6.17 -23.45 -28.04
N ALA A 2 7.24 -22.68 -28.19
CA ALA A 2 7.68 -21.70 -27.20
C ALA A 2 6.83 -20.41 -27.32
N SER A 3 6.26 -19.95 -26.21
CA SER A 3 5.52 -18.69 -26.16
C SER A 3 6.44 -17.49 -26.47
N PRO A 4 5.97 -16.46 -27.22
CA PRO A 4 6.84 -15.40 -27.74
C PRO A 4 7.28 -14.34 -26.72
N THR A 5 6.87 -14.45 -25.45
CA THR A 5 6.98 -13.35 -24.49
C THR A 5 8.33 -13.26 -23.78
N SER A 6 9.23 -14.23 -23.94
CA SER A 6 10.51 -14.26 -23.19
C SER A 6 11.60 -13.31 -23.72
N LYS A 7 11.29 -12.45 -24.70
CA LYS A 7 12.29 -11.63 -25.41
C LYS A 7 12.26 -10.12 -25.11
N LEU A 8 11.60 -9.66 -24.04
CA LEU A 8 11.65 -8.22 -23.70
C LEU A 8 12.74 -7.84 -22.68
N TYR A 9 13.24 -8.78 -21.87
CA TYR A 9 14.32 -8.51 -20.92
C TYR A 9 15.22 -9.75 -20.83
N PRO A 10 16.52 -9.65 -21.18
CA PRO A 10 17.46 -10.78 -21.05
C PRO A 10 17.76 -11.13 -19.58
N GLU A 11 17.41 -10.24 -18.66
CA GLU A 11 17.45 -10.43 -17.23
C GLU A 11 16.04 -10.82 -16.75
N GLY A 12 15.92 -11.84 -15.89
CA GLY A 12 14.64 -12.31 -15.36
C GLY A 12 13.85 -11.18 -14.67
N SER A 13 12.55 -11.41 -14.44
CA SER A 13 11.64 -10.43 -13.81
C SER A 13 12.15 -9.89 -12.47
N GLU A 14 12.85 -10.72 -11.69
CA GLU A 14 13.46 -10.38 -10.41
C GLU A 14 14.60 -9.35 -10.55
N ALA A 15 15.55 -9.59 -11.46
CA ALA A 15 16.65 -8.66 -11.73
C ALA A 15 16.15 -7.32 -12.30
N LEU A 16 15.09 -7.35 -13.11
CA LEU A 16 14.42 -6.14 -13.58
C LEU A 16 13.80 -5.36 -12.41
N TRP A 17 13.11 -6.04 -11.49
CA TRP A 17 12.53 -5.43 -10.30
C TRP A 17 13.61 -4.79 -9.40
N GLU A 18 14.69 -5.51 -9.11
CA GLU A 18 15.80 -5.04 -8.28
C GLU A 18 16.43 -3.74 -8.80
N ARG A 19 16.51 -3.59 -10.12
CA ARG A 19 16.98 -2.38 -10.77
C ARG A 19 15.91 -1.28 -10.73
N ALA A 20 14.65 -1.63 -11.00
CA ALA A 20 13.55 -0.69 -11.09
C ALA A 20 13.17 -0.08 -9.74
N ARG A 21 13.15 -0.86 -8.65
CA ARG A 21 12.67 -0.43 -7.31
C ARG A 21 13.37 0.82 -6.77
N LYS A 22 14.64 1.01 -7.16
CA LYS A 22 15.49 2.17 -6.83
C LYS A 22 14.99 3.47 -7.47
N TYR A 23 14.38 3.39 -8.66
CA TYR A 23 13.88 4.54 -9.42
C TYR A 23 12.38 4.76 -9.27
N LEU A 24 11.65 3.73 -8.84
CA LEU A 24 10.22 3.82 -8.61
C LEU A 24 9.90 4.74 -7.42
N ARG A 25 8.95 5.64 -7.62
CA ARG A 25 8.47 6.56 -6.58
C ARG A 25 7.45 5.87 -5.69
N THR A 26 7.37 6.30 -4.43
CA THR A 26 6.29 5.87 -3.55
C THR A 26 4.92 6.25 -4.15
N PRO A 27 3.92 5.34 -4.11
CA PRO A 27 2.54 5.68 -4.47
C PRO A 27 1.98 6.74 -3.54
N VAL A 28 2.46 6.80 -2.30
CA VAL A 28 1.94 7.66 -1.25
C VAL A 28 2.33 9.11 -1.55
N ARG A 29 1.31 9.96 -1.68
CA ARG A 29 1.51 11.41 -1.71
C ARG A 29 1.51 11.98 -0.31
N GLN A 30 0.61 11.47 0.53
CA GLN A 30 0.29 12.03 1.83
C GLN A 30 -0.44 10.98 2.67
N VAL A 31 -0.28 11.06 3.98
CA VAL A 31 -1.05 10.25 4.94
C VAL A 31 -1.92 11.18 5.77
N ARG A 32 -3.16 10.77 6.02
CA ARG A 32 -4.09 11.44 6.92
C ARG A 32 -4.72 10.44 7.86
N ARG A 33 -5.04 10.86 9.07
CA ARG A 33 -5.73 10.06 10.07
C ARG A 33 -7.12 10.60 10.29
N VAL A 34 -8.09 9.72 10.42
CA VAL A 34 -9.53 10.01 10.59
C VAL A 34 -10.16 8.93 11.49
N ARG A 35 -11.40 9.14 11.97
CA ARG A 35 -12.14 8.03 12.61
C ARG A 35 -12.50 6.98 11.56
N LEU A 36 -12.31 5.71 11.90
CA LEU A 36 -12.73 4.59 11.04
C LEU A 36 -14.23 4.63 10.75
N ALA A 37 -15.04 5.02 11.72
CA ALA A 37 -16.49 5.11 11.59
C ALA A 37 -16.96 6.20 10.60
N GLU A 38 -16.11 7.16 10.26
CA GLU A 38 -16.44 8.28 9.35
C GLU A 38 -16.15 7.96 7.88
N ILE A 39 -15.56 6.79 7.60
CA ILE A 39 -15.21 6.37 6.24
C ILE A 39 -15.90 5.07 5.85
N ASN A 40 -16.21 4.93 4.57
CA ASN A 40 -16.69 3.67 4.02
C ASN A 40 -15.50 2.75 3.70
N ALA A 41 -14.93 2.14 4.75
CA ALA A 41 -13.71 1.34 4.67
C ALA A 41 -13.82 0.11 3.77
N SER A 42 -15.01 -0.49 3.62
CA SER A 42 -15.22 -1.65 2.75
C SER A 42 -15.00 -1.34 1.27
N ASN A 43 -15.06 -0.06 0.90
CA ASN A 43 -14.77 0.40 -0.43
C ASN A 43 -13.28 0.73 -0.64
N LEU A 44 -12.43 0.74 0.38
CA LEU A 44 -11.02 1.11 0.23
C LEU A 44 -10.14 -0.13 0.36
N PRO A 45 -9.16 -0.33 -0.54
CA PRO A 45 -8.20 -1.40 -0.34
C PRO A 45 -7.33 -1.13 0.88
N LEU A 46 -6.99 -2.18 1.61
CA LEU A 46 -5.95 -2.13 2.64
C LEU A 46 -4.61 -1.75 2.00
N ALA A 47 -3.82 -0.98 2.73
CA ALA A 47 -2.50 -0.51 2.32
C ALA A 47 -1.52 -0.53 3.51
N GLY A 48 -0.28 -0.11 3.29
CA GLY A 48 0.74 -0.05 4.34
C GLY A 48 0.84 -1.33 5.17
N GLU A 49 1.06 -1.17 6.47
CA GLU A 49 1.20 -2.30 7.41
C GLU A 49 -0.02 -3.22 7.43
N SER A 50 -1.25 -2.71 7.21
CA SER A 50 -2.45 -3.56 7.17
C SER A 50 -2.52 -4.47 5.95
N ALA A 51 -2.02 -4.00 4.80
CA ALA A 51 -1.88 -4.87 3.62
C ALA A 51 -0.71 -5.83 3.79
N LEU A 52 0.40 -5.36 4.38
CA LEU A 52 1.57 -6.19 4.62
C LEU A 52 1.24 -7.35 5.58
N SER A 53 0.54 -7.09 6.69
CA SER A 53 0.08 -8.11 7.64
C SER A 53 -0.93 -9.11 7.06
N ARG A 54 -1.58 -8.78 5.93
CA ARG A 54 -2.46 -9.71 5.22
C ARG A 54 -1.70 -10.65 4.29
N ARG A 55 -0.48 -10.29 3.91
CA ARG A 55 0.33 -11.01 2.91
C ARG A 55 1.54 -11.72 3.51
N THR A 56 1.82 -11.48 4.79
CA THR A 56 3.03 -11.91 5.50
C THR A 56 2.70 -12.27 6.94
N LEU A 57 3.71 -12.66 7.72
CA LEU A 57 3.58 -12.91 9.15
C LEU A 57 3.60 -11.64 10.03
N LEU A 58 3.62 -10.45 9.44
CA LEU A 58 3.57 -9.19 10.20
C LEU A 58 2.28 -9.12 11.04
N THR A 59 2.41 -8.73 12.32
CA THR A 59 1.24 -8.46 13.16
C THR A 59 0.49 -7.24 12.63
N ALA A 60 -0.84 -7.35 12.53
CA ALA A 60 -1.68 -6.25 12.10
C ALA A 60 -1.51 -5.00 12.98
N PRO A 61 -1.46 -3.79 12.39
CA PRO A 61 -1.31 -2.55 13.16
C PRO A 61 -2.58 -2.24 13.96
N GLN A 62 -2.43 -1.51 15.06
CA GLN A 62 -3.56 -1.02 15.85
C GLN A 62 -4.44 -0.04 15.06
N GLU A 63 -3.83 0.83 14.25
CA GLU A 63 -4.54 1.68 13.30
C GLU A 63 -4.56 1.02 11.93
N PRO A 64 -5.73 0.59 11.42
CA PRO A 64 -5.83 0.08 10.07
C PRO A 64 -5.41 1.14 9.05
N VAL A 65 -4.78 0.70 7.98
CA VAL A 65 -4.27 1.56 6.92
C VAL A 65 -4.98 1.22 5.59
N PHE A 66 -5.56 2.24 4.97
CA PHE A 66 -6.26 2.13 3.69
C PHE A 66 -5.59 3.01 2.63
N ALA A 67 -5.75 2.67 1.35
CA ALA A 67 -5.39 3.54 0.24
C ALA A 67 -6.62 4.20 -0.39
N ALA A 68 -6.49 5.48 -0.73
CA ALA A 68 -7.49 6.25 -1.45
C ALA A 68 -6.83 7.07 -2.57
N SER A 69 -7.48 7.17 -3.72
CA SER A 69 -7.17 8.17 -4.72
C SER A 69 -7.41 9.58 -4.18
N ARG A 70 -6.85 10.59 -4.86
CA ARG A 70 -7.15 12.01 -4.55
C ARG A 70 -8.64 12.33 -4.61
N ARG A 71 -9.39 11.66 -5.50
CA ARG A 71 -10.82 11.86 -5.69
C ARG A 71 -11.61 11.32 -4.51
N GLU A 72 -11.30 10.11 -4.05
CA GLU A 72 -11.91 9.49 -2.88
C GLU A 72 -11.58 10.28 -1.61
N TRP A 73 -10.33 10.72 -1.44
CA TRP A 73 -9.97 11.56 -0.31
C TRP A 73 -10.78 12.86 -0.26
N LYS A 74 -11.02 13.51 -1.40
CA LYS A 74 -11.87 14.72 -1.47
C LYS A 74 -13.32 14.46 -1.04
N GLN A 75 -13.81 13.23 -1.19
CA GLN A 75 -15.14 12.84 -0.71
C GLN A 75 -15.12 12.55 0.79
N ILE A 76 -14.14 11.77 1.25
CA ILE A 76 -13.92 11.44 2.66
C ILE A 76 -13.76 12.72 3.51
N SER A 77 -12.91 13.65 3.06
CA SER A 77 -12.59 14.87 3.80
C SER A 77 -13.72 15.90 3.85
N ARG A 78 -14.91 15.59 3.31
CA ARG A 78 -16.11 16.42 3.48
C ARG A 78 -16.90 16.05 4.73
N THR A 79 -16.71 14.83 5.23
CA THR A 79 -17.47 14.27 6.34
C THR A 79 -16.57 13.79 7.48
N ALA A 80 -15.34 13.39 7.17
CA ALA A 80 -14.38 12.92 8.15
C ALA A 80 -13.42 14.04 8.58
N ASP A 81 -13.21 14.17 9.88
CA ASP A 81 -12.28 15.13 10.45
C ASP A 81 -10.86 14.56 10.50
N VAL A 82 -9.87 15.40 10.20
CA VAL A 82 -8.47 14.99 10.29
C VAL A 82 -8.02 15.02 11.75
N ILE A 83 -7.58 13.87 12.25
CA ILE A 83 -7.14 13.69 13.63
C ILE A 83 -5.60 13.75 13.68
N PRO A 84 -5.00 14.58 14.56
CA PRO A 84 -3.55 14.74 14.60
C PRO A 84 -2.83 13.57 15.27
N VAL A 85 -3.47 12.89 16.22
CA VAL A 85 -2.88 11.84 17.06
C VAL A 85 -3.62 10.52 16.90
N GLN A 86 -2.91 9.41 17.11
CA GLN A 86 -3.53 8.09 17.19
C GLN A 86 -4.45 8.01 18.41
N ASP A 87 -5.62 7.41 18.21
CA ASP A 87 -6.63 7.18 19.25
C ASP A 87 -7.47 5.94 18.91
N ASP A 88 -8.26 5.45 19.85
CA ASP A 88 -9.08 4.27 19.64
C ASP A 88 -10.09 4.49 18.50
N GLY A 89 -10.17 3.51 17.59
CA GLY A 89 -11.04 3.58 16.41
C GLY A 89 -10.58 4.58 15.34
N THR A 90 -9.33 5.07 15.41
CA THR A 90 -8.73 5.82 14.31
C THR A 90 -8.15 4.88 13.24
N CYS A 91 -8.01 5.42 12.03
CA CYS A 91 -7.36 4.74 10.92
C CYS A 91 -6.53 5.73 10.11
N ARG A 92 -5.55 5.20 9.37
CA ARG A 92 -4.74 5.97 8.43
C ARG A 92 -5.24 5.76 7.01
N VAL A 93 -5.37 6.86 6.27
CA VAL A 93 -5.63 6.87 4.83
C VAL A 93 -4.39 7.38 4.11
N GLN A 94 -3.75 6.49 3.35
CA GLN A 94 -2.72 6.85 2.39
C GLN A 94 -3.39 7.42 1.13
N ILE A 95 -3.12 8.68 0.82
CA ILE A 95 -3.62 9.36 -0.38
C ILE A 95 -2.62 9.09 -1.50
N TRP A 96 -3.02 8.31 -2.49
CA TRP A 96 -2.13 7.83 -3.55
C TRP A 96 -2.04 8.79 -4.74
N ARG A 97 -0.92 8.71 -5.47
CA ARG A 97 -0.64 9.50 -6.68
C ARG A 97 -1.44 9.03 -7.90
N TYR A 98 -1.83 7.77 -7.91
CA TYR A 98 -2.65 7.11 -8.92
C TYR A 98 -3.79 6.34 -8.24
N GLU A 99 -4.71 5.80 -9.04
CA GLU A 99 -5.88 5.05 -8.56
C GLU A 99 -5.43 3.73 -7.91
N PRO A 100 -5.58 3.56 -6.58
CA PRO A 100 -5.09 2.36 -5.88
C PRO A 100 -5.84 1.09 -6.27
N ARG A 101 -7.06 1.20 -6.81
CA ARG A 101 -7.91 0.05 -7.15
C ARG A 101 -7.54 -0.66 -8.45
N LEU A 102 -6.66 -0.09 -9.28
CA LEU A 102 -6.36 -0.64 -10.62
C LEU A 102 -5.84 -2.09 -10.59
N PHE A 103 -5.17 -2.47 -9.51
CA PHE A 103 -4.48 -3.76 -9.39
C PHE A 103 -4.79 -4.45 -8.05
N VAL A 104 -5.95 -4.16 -7.45
CA VAL A 104 -6.33 -4.75 -6.16
C VAL A 104 -6.59 -6.24 -6.30
N SER A 105 -6.07 -6.99 -5.33
CA SER A 105 -6.30 -8.42 -5.16
C SER A 105 -6.50 -8.70 -3.66
N ASP A 106 -7.52 -9.49 -3.34
CA ASP A 106 -7.90 -9.89 -1.98
C ASP A 106 -8.10 -8.72 -1.00
N GLY A 107 -8.61 -7.60 -1.51
CA GLY A 107 -8.89 -6.40 -0.73
C GLY A 107 -7.65 -5.60 -0.31
N THR A 108 -6.48 -5.91 -0.89
CA THR A 108 -5.23 -5.19 -0.66
C THR A 108 -4.73 -4.55 -1.96
N VAL A 109 -3.96 -3.46 -1.84
CA VAL A 109 -3.23 -2.88 -2.98
C VAL A 109 -2.19 -3.86 -3.56
N ASP A 110 -1.71 -3.59 -4.78
CA ASP A 110 -0.75 -4.49 -5.44
C ASP A 110 0.60 -4.59 -4.68
N PRO A 111 1.28 -5.75 -4.72
CA PRO A 111 2.50 -5.99 -3.96
C PRO A 111 3.64 -5.00 -4.27
N PHE A 112 3.83 -4.63 -5.54
CA PHE A 112 4.91 -3.71 -5.92
C PHE A 112 4.66 -2.30 -5.39
N SER A 113 3.44 -1.78 -5.52
CA SER A 113 3.07 -0.49 -4.93
C SER A 113 3.11 -0.54 -3.40
N LEU A 114 2.70 -1.66 -2.79
CA LEU A 114 2.79 -1.88 -1.35
C LEU A 114 4.24 -1.77 -0.88
N TYR A 115 5.16 -2.50 -1.54
CA TYR A 115 6.58 -2.43 -1.27
C TYR A 115 7.09 -0.98 -1.38
N GLN A 116 6.80 -0.29 -2.48
CA GLN A 116 7.23 1.10 -2.67
C GLN A 116 6.61 2.08 -1.65
N SER A 117 5.51 1.71 -1.00
CA SER A 117 4.87 2.54 0.04
C SER A 117 5.56 2.44 1.40
N LEU A 118 6.32 1.36 1.64
CA LEU A 118 6.94 1.04 2.94
C LEU A 118 8.48 0.91 2.87
N LYS A 119 9.09 0.88 1.68
CA LYS A 119 10.54 0.63 1.51
C LYS A 119 11.50 1.56 2.27
N ASP A 120 11.01 2.72 2.73
CA ASP A 120 11.80 3.72 3.46
C ASP A 120 11.49 3.69 4.98
N GLU A 121 10.63 2.78 5.45
CA GLU A 121 10.40 2.50 6.87
C GLU A 121 11.62 1.80 7.48
N ARG A 122 11.91 2.08 8.75
CA ARG A 122 13.12 1.60 9.46
C ARG A 122 12.84 0.52 10.51
N ASP A 123 11.60 0.04 10.58
CA ASP A 123 11.25 -1.05 11.48
C ASP A 123 11.70 -2.36 10.84
N GLU A 124 12.64 -3.06 11.49
CA GLU A 124 13.20 -4.32 11.01
C GLU A 124 12.11 -5.37 10.71
N ARG A 125 10.99 -5.35 11.43
CA ARG A 125 9.87 -6.27 11.18
C ARG A 125 9.18 -5.96 9.85
N ILE A 126 9.08 -4.67 9.49
CA ILE A 126 8.54 -4.25 8.20
C ILE A 126 9.52 -4.63 7.09
N GLU A 127 10.82 -4.38 7.27
CA GLU A 127 11.85 -4.75 6.29
C GLU A 127 11.82 -6.25 5.98
N MET A 128 11.81 -7.11 7.00
CA MET A 128 11.73 -8.56 6.83
C MET A 128 10.45 -9.01 6.10
N SER A 129 9.30 -8.41 6.44
CA SER A 129 8.04 -8.72 5.77
C SER A 129 8.00 -8.20 4.33
N LEU A 130 8.71 -7.11 4.02
CA LEU A 130 8.86 -6.66 2.64
C LEU A 130 9.70 -7.61 1.80
N ASP A 131 10.69 -8.29 2.39
CA ASP A 131 11.44 -9.34 1.70
C ASP A 131 10.54 -10.56 1.44
N GLU A 132 9.79 -11.05 2.45
CA GLU A 132 8.81 -12.14 2.31
C GLU A 132 7.75 -11.84 1.22
N LEU A 133 7.31 -10.58 1.12
CA LEU A 133 6.34 -10.16 0.10
C LEU A 133 6.86 -10.30 -1.34
N MET A 134 8.18 -10.25 -1.53
CA MET A 134 8.84 -10.21 -2.84
C MET A 134 9.45 -11.55 -3.27
N GLU A 135 9.50 -12.55 -2.39
CA GLU A 135 9.86 -13.94 -2.69
C GLU A 135 8.76 -14.68 -3.46
#